data_AF-A0A4P5QKG2-F1
#
_entry.id   AF-A0A4P5QKG2-F1
#
_cell.length_a   1.000
_cell.length_b   1.000
_cell.length_c   1.000
_cell.angle_alpha   90.00
_cell.angle_beta   90.00
_cell.angle_gamma   90.00
#
_symmetry.space_group_name_H-M   'P 1'
#
loop_
_entity.id
_entity.type
_entity.pdbx_description
1 polymer ?
#
loop_
_entity_poly.entity_id
_entity_poly.type
_entity_poly.pdbx_seq_one_letter_code
_entity_poly.pdbx_strand_id
1 'polypeptide(L)'
;MRVGTEEVAAIAAHVGMGEEDFIALHTRLRPDRRGLSLLEMADGSCEWLDGRDCRLQSVKPAQCRAFPNSWNFPGWREKCEAVPSLV
;
A
#
# COMPACT_ATOMS: atom_id res chain seq x y z
N MET A 1 6.83 0.86 -1.80
CA MET A 1 6.25 -0.48 -2.08
C MET A 1 6.06 -0.68 -3.58
N ARG A 2 6.15 -1.88 -4.17
CA ARG A 2 5.73 -2.09 -5.57
C ARG A 2 4.27 -2.52 -5.60
N VAL A 3 3.47 -1.94 -6.48
CA VAL A 3 2.11 -2.40 -6.81
C VAL A 3 2.11 -2.97 -8.23
N GLY A 4 1.63 -4.20 -8.39
CA GLY A 4 1.47 -4.88 -9.68
C GLY A 4 0.12 -4.62 -10.33
N THR A 5 -0.04 -5.05 -11.59
CA THR A 5 -1.26 -4.82 -12.38
C THR A 5 -2.52 -5.40 -11.72
N GLU A 6 -2.45 -6.63 -11.19
CA GLU A 6 -3.60 -7.23 -10.49
C GLU A 6 -3.98 -6.48 -9.22
N GLU A 7 -3.00 -5.92 -8.51
CA GLU A 7 -3.23 -5.13 -7.31
C GLU A 7 -3.84 -3.77 -7.66
N VAL A 8 -3.39 -3.15 -8.77
CA VAL A 8 -4.00 -1.94 -9.32
C VAL A 8 -5.46 -2.18 -9.66
N ALA A 9 -5.77 -3.24 -10.41
CA ALA A 9 -7.14 -3.59 -10.77
C ALA A 9 -8.02 -3.82 -9.53
N ALA A 10 -7.52 -4.58 -8.56
CA ALA A 10 -8.25 -4.87 -7.32
C ALA A 10 -8.51 -3.60 -6.48
N ILE A 11 -7.51 -2.73 -6.35
CA ILE A 11 -7.66 -1.49 -5.57
C ILE A 11 -8.58 -0.51 -6.28
N ALA A 12 -8.39 -0.29 -7.59
CA ALA A 12 -9.23 0.60 -8.37
C ALA A 12 -10.72 0.20 -8.28
N ALA A 13 -11.01 -1.09 -8.43
CA ALA A 13 -12.35 -1.62 -8.25
C ALA A 13 -12.89 -1.41 -6.81
N HIS A 14 -12.05 -1.66 -5.79
CA HIS A 14 -12.42 -1.47 -4.38
C HIS A 14 -12.78 -0.02 -4.04
N VAL A 15 -12.09 0.95 -4.64
CA VAL A 15 -12.32 2.39 -4.39
C VAL A 15 -13.31 3.01 -5.40
N GLY A 16 -13.85 2.22 -6.32
CA GLY A 16 -14.91 2.63 -7.25
C GLY A 16 -14.44 3.53 -8.39
N MET A 17 -13.22 3.35 -8.89
CA MET A 17 -12.65 4.14 -9.99
C MET A 17 -12.01 3.27 -11.08
N GLY A 18 -11.73 3.87 -12.24
CA GLY A 18 -11.00 3.19 -13.32
C GLY A 18 -9.53 2.97 -12.99
N GLU A 19 -8.91 1.95 -13.59
CA GLU A 19 -7.48 1.64 -13.39
C GLU A 19 -6.58 2.79 -13.84
N GLU A 20 -6.88 3.43 -14.97
CA GLU A 20 -6.10 4.57 -15.50
C GLU A 20 -6.12 5.76 -14.54
N ASP A 21 -7.30 6.11 -14.03
CA ASP A 21 -7.47 7.18 -13.04
C ASP A 21 -6.74 6.84 -11.75
N PHE A 22 -6.85 5.58 -11.28
CA PHE A 22 -6.13 5.12 -10.10
C PHE A 22 -4.62 5.23 -10.27
N ILE A 23 -4.08 4.79 -11.41
CA ILE A 23 -2.65 4.91 -11.73
C ILE A 23 -2.24 6.37 -11.72
N ALA A 24 -3.00 7.24 -12.38
CA ALA A 24 -2.66 8.65 -12.53
C ALA A 24 -2.71 9.43 -11.19
N LEU A 25 -3.71 9.13 -10.35
CA LEU A 25 -4.01 9.92 -9.15
C LEU A 25 -3.43 9.35 -7.86
N HIS A 26 -3.24 8.03 -7.77
CA HIS A 26 -2.89 7.33 -6.53
C HIS A 26 -1.60 6.50 -6.64
N THR A 27 -0.87 6.65 -7.74
CA THR A 27 0.43 6.00 -7.88
C THR A 27 1.51 6.94 -8.37
N ARG A 28 2.76 6.54 -8.13
CA ARG A 28 3.95 7.16 -8.69
C ARG A 28 4.86 6.11 -9.30
N LEU A 29 5.61 6.51 -10.33
CA LEU A 29 6.70 5.70 -10.85
C LEU A 29 7.78 5.55 -9.77
N ARG A 30 8.26 4.33 -9.59
CA ARG A 30 9.37 4.04 -8.67
C ARG A 30 10.67 4.71 -9.16
N PRO A 31 11.64 4.99 -8.26
CA PRO A 31 12.93 5.57 -8.65
C PRO A 31 13.69 4.74 -9.68
N ASP A 32 13.59 3.41 -9.60
CA ASP A 32 14.18 2.49 -10.57
C ASP A 32 13.38 2.34 -11.86
N ARG A 33 12.24 3.03 -11.98
CA ARG A 33 11.32 3.04 -13.13
C ARG A 33 10.79 1.66 -13.54
N ARG A 34 10.88 0.65 -12.67
CA ARG A 34 10.45 -0.75 -12.95
C ARG A 34 9.11 -1.10 -12.31
N GLY A 35 8.26 -0.11 -12.08
CA GLY A 35 6.91 -0.31 -11.57
C GLY A 35 6.38 0.88 -10.80
N LEU A 36 5.18 0.72 -10.27
CA LEU A 36 4.46 1.75 -9.54
C LEU A 36 4.57 1.53 -8.03
N SER A 37 4.43 2.61 -7.28
CA SER A 37 4.17 2.62 -5.84
C SER A 37 2.89 3.40 -5.59
N LEU A 38 2.14 3.06 -4.53
CA LEU A 38 1.12 3.96 -3.99
C LEU A 38 1.76 5.27 -3.53
N LEU A 39 0.99 6.36 -3.52
CA LEU A 39 1.50 7.63 -3.00
C LEU A 39 1.71 7.57 -1.49
N GLU A 40 2.62 8.43 -1.06
CA GLU A 40 3.01 8.60 0.34
C GLU A 40 2.69 10.03 0.76
N MET A 41 2.26 10.20 2.00
CA MET A 41 2.08 11.51 2.63
C MET A 41 3.45 12.12 2.99
N ALA A 42 3.44 13.39 3.42
CA ALA A 42 4.67 14.11 3.77
C ALA A 42 5.50 13.44 4.89
N ASP A 43 4.86 12.68 5.77
CA ASP A 43 5.50 11.93 6.86
C ASP A 43 5.99 10.53 6.44
N GLY A 44 5.87 10.20 5.16
CA GLY A 44 6.23 8.92 4.56
C GLY A 44 5.23 7.79 4.82
N SER A 45 4.08 8.06 5.44
CA SER A 45 2.99 7.09 5.53
C SER A 45 2.30 6.91 4.17
N CYS A 46 1.61 5.78 3.96
CA CYS A 46 0.83 5.58 2.74
C CYS A 46 -0.42 6.46 2.76
N GLU A 47 -0.81 7.07 1.63
CA GLU A 47 -2.03 7.90 1.53
C GLU A 47 -3.32 7.17 1.96
N TRP A 48 -3.33 5.84 1.91
CA TRP A 48 -4.46 4.98 2.27
C TRP A 48 -4.48 4.57 3.75
N LEU A 49 -3.50 5.02 4.53
CA LEU A 49 -3.47 4.85 5.97
C LEU A 49 -4.21 6.02 6.62
N ASP A 50 -5.32 5.72 7.28
CA ASP A 50 -6.12 6.69 8.04
C ASP A 50 -5.88 6.46 9.54
N GLY A 51 -5.03 7.32 10.13
CA GLY A 51 -4.51 7.08 11.46
C GLY A 51 -3.69 5.79 11.52
N ARG A 52 -4.29 4.73 12.08
CA ARG A 52 -3.67 3.39 12.16
C ARG A 52 -4.42 2.34 11.32
N ASP A 53 -5.54 2.72 10.71
CA ASP A 53 -6.40 1.85 9.91
C ASP A 53 -6.04 1.94 8.43
N CYS A 54 -5.98 0.79 7.75
CA CYS A 54 -5.71 0.75 6.33
C CYS A 54 -7.02 0.66 5.53
N ARG A 55 -7.33 1.68 4.73
CA ARG A 55 -8.54 1.72 3.90
C ARG A 55 -8.57 0.65 2.80
N LEU A 56 -7.41 0.05 2.49
CA LEU A 56 -7.25 -1.02 1.51
C LEU A 56 -7.19 -2.41 2.14
N GLN A 57 -7.62 -2.60 3.40
CA GLN A 57 -7.43 -3.84 4.15
C GLN A 57 -7.79 -5.12 3.36
N SER A 58 -8.94 -5.16 2.70
CA SER A 58 -9.44 -6.31 1.90
C SER A 58 -8.64 -6.56 0.62
N VAL A 59 -8.03 -5.52 0.06
CA VAL A 59 -7.29 -5.54 -1.22
C VAL A 59 -5.83 -5.15 -1.05
N LYS A 60 -5.28 -5.31 0.16
CA LYS A 60 -3.92 -4.89 0.50
C LYS A 60 -2.92 -5.49 -0.48
N PRO A 61 -1.96 -4.72 -1.02
CA PRO A 61 -0.88 -5.28 -1.82
C PRO A 61 -0.14 -6.40 -1.07
N ALA A 62 0.40 -7.37 -1.79
CA ALA A 62 1.11 -8.52 -1.27
C ALA A 62 2.25 -8.13 -0.31
N GLN A 63 2.98 -7.06 -0.63
CA GLN A 63 4.01 -6.55 0.28
C GLN A 63 3.38 -6.05 1.60
N CYS A 64 2.29 -5.29 1.57
CA CYS A 64 1.58 -4.87 2.79
C CYS A 64 0.97 -6.06 3.57
N ARG A 65 0.51 -7.13 2.90
CA ARG A 65 0.01 -8.35 3.57
C ARG A 65 1.11 -9.13 4.27
N ALA A 66 2.33 -9.09 3.73
CA ALA A 66 3.49 -9.76 4.30
C ALA A 66 4.09 -9.02 5.51
N PHE A 67 3.68 -7.78 5.75
CA PHE A 67 4.07 -7.00 6.92
C PHE A 67 3.28 -7.44 8.16
N PRO A 68 3.90 -7.53 9.35
CA PRO A 68 5.30 -7.20 9.67
C PRO A 68 6.26 -8.40 9.59
N ASN A 69 5.78 -9.58 9.18
CA ASN A 69 6.52 -10.85 9.29
C ASN A 69 7.68 -10.95 8.30
N SER A 70 7.45 -10.67 7.02
CA SER A 70 8.48 -10.79 5.98
C SER A 70 9.34 -9.54 5.83
N TRP A 71 8.85 -8.41 6.31
CA TRP A 71 9.60 -7.16 6.36
C TRP A 71 8.93 -6.17 7.33
N ASN A 72 9.73 -5.25 7.87
CA ASN A 72 9.30 -4.13 8.68
C ASN A 72 10.36 -3.01 8.69
N PHE A 73 10.13 -1.94 9.45
CA PHE A 73 11.07 -0.83 9.61
C PHE A 73 11.08 -0.32 11.06
N PRO A 74 12.15 0.31 11.56
CA PRO A 74 12.20 0.81 12.94
C PRO A 74 11.02 1.74 13.28
N GLY A 75 10.39 1.53 14.43
CA GLY A 75 9.25 2.35 14.90
C GLY A 75 7.91 2.04 14.23
N TRP A 76 7.79 0.99 13.40
CA TRP A 76 6.56 0.73 12.64
C TRP A 76 5.29 0.54 13.48
N ARG A 77 5.41 0.06 14.72
CA ARG A 77 4.29 -0.16 15.65
C ARG A 77 3.60 1.13 16.07
N GLU A 78 4.29 2.27 15.95
CA GLU A 78 3.73 3.59 16.22
C GLU A 78 2.85 4.07 15.05
N LYS A 79 3.01 3.49 13.86
CA LYS A 79 2.35 3.91 12.62
C LYS A 79 1.27 2.93 12.15
N CYS A 80 1.37 1.64 12.45
CA CYS A 80 0.47 0.61 11.90
C CYS A 80 0.10 -0.45 12.93
N GLU A 81 -1.18 -0.83 13.00
CA GLU A 81 -1.69 -1.86 13.90
C GLU A 81 -1.42 -3.31 13.45
N ALA A 82 -0.58 -3.54 12.46
CA ALA A 82 -0.35 -4.90 11.98
C ALA A 82 0.14 -5.81 13.11
N VAL A 83 -0.48 -6.96 13.29
CA VAL A 83 -0.10 -7.93 14.32
C VAL A 83 0.76 -9.01 13.66
N PRO A 84 1.98 -9.30 14.17
CA PRO A 84 2.77 -10.43 13.70
C PRO A 84 1.99 -11.74 13.85
N SER A 85 2.06 -12.60 12.84
CA SER A 85 1.46 -13.95 12.94
C SER A 85 2.58 -14.90 13.34
N LEU A 86 2.49 -15.44 14.55
CA LEU A 86 3.37 -16.51 15.01
C LEU A 86 2.87 -17.82 14.39
N VAL A 87 3.38 -18.15 13.20
CA VAL A 87 3.33 -19.52 12.65
C VAL A 87 4.56 -20.28 13.08
#